data_AF-A0A1N7NMX2-F1
#
_entry.id   AF-A0A1N7NMX2-F1
#
_cell.length_a   1.000
_cell.length_b   1.000
_cell.length_c   1.000
_cell.angle_alpha   90.00
_cell.angle_beta   90.00
_cell.angle_gamma   90.00
#
_symmetry.space_group_name_H-M   'P 1'
#
loop_
_entity.id
_entity.type
_entity.pdbx_description
1 polymer ?
#
loop_
_entity_poly.entity_id
_entity_poly.type
_entity_poly.pdbx_seq_one_letter_code
_entity_poly.pdbx_strand_id
1 'polypeptide(L)'
;MESEKHDLALFLDSVNAKLNYDYKTIQKRVKEDPGTAGDQAEETWAQILREWLPNHFHVVTKGRVIGSDGAASPQCDVVVLWPSYPKFLLDKKMYLASGVAAVFECKLTLRRQHLEKIFKNSVALSEISKGEYEDRLRRKKIKGENFFYEKYHRIFEFGVLAHSYEKEPSQAAVDELSKAIEEHDKLHVKDPVHMVDLFCVHNMGSWVSEKLGVTPTVIETEKNEFARIDYAPIATTNYHCLSVFSWGEGTGHRENFSALGSFISRFYRKLSRVDDTLGLISNYYIKALSTGAGGGGARRLWEYGPDNAEMLKLIQNRRGLDERVFYEDFIFLGF
;
A
#
# COMPACT_ATOMS: atom_id res chain seq x y z
N MET A 1 19.13 19.01 -21.55
CA MET A 1 19.98 18.71 -20.38
C MET A 1 19.56 17.34 -19.91
N GLU A 2 20.47 16.36 -19.91
CA GLU A 2 20.23 15.11 -19.19
C GLU A 2 19.94 15.48 -17.73
N SER A 3 18.81 15.01 -17.21
CA SER A 3 18.48 15.17 -15.81
C SER A 3 19.43 14.26 -15.03
N GLU A 4 20.38 14.84 -14.31
CA GLU A 4 21.24 14.09 -13.41
C GLU A 4 20.41 13.29 -12.40
N LYS A 5 20.82 12.05 -12.13
CA LYS A 5 20.12 11.15 -11.20
C LYS A 5 20.21 11.71 -9.79
N HIS A 6 19.09 11.73 -9.07
CA HIS A 6 19.03 12.28 -7.72
C HIS A 6 19.84 11.42 -6.73
N ASP A 7 20.60 12.04 -5.82
CA ASP A 7 21.45 11.32 -4.84
C ASP A 7 20.71 10.26 -4.03
N LEU A 8 19.49 10.57 -3.56
CA LEU A 8 18.65 9.58 -2.89
C LEU A 8 18.37 8.33 -3.74
N ALA A 9 18.19 8.49 -5.06
CA ALA A 9 18.02 7.37 -5.96
C ALA A 9 19.34 6.57 -6.12
N LEU A 10 20.50 7.25 -6.11
CA LEU A 10 21.81 6.58 -6.06
C LEU A 10 22.03 5.80 -4.75
N PHE A 11 21.60 6.34 -3.61
CA PHE A 11 21.66 5.60 -2.33
C PHE A 11 20.82 4.32 -2.39
N LEU A 12 19.63 4.39 -2.99
CA LEU A 12 18.78 3.22 -3.22
C LEU A 12 19.40 2.20 -4.18
N ASP A 13 20.18 2.61 -5.17
CA ASP A 13 20.87 1.69 -6.08
C ASP A 13 21.78 0.72 -5.32
N SER A 14 22.43 1.16 -4.24
CA SER A 14 23.25 0.29 -3.39
C SER A 14 22.42 -0.80 -2.70
N VAL A 15 21.23 -0.44 -2.20
CA VAL A 15 20.28 -1.38 -1.57
C VAL A 15 19.70 -2.33 -2.61
N ASN A 16 19.38 -1.81 -3.80
CA ASN A 16 18.90 -2.59 -4.94
C ASN A 16 19.95 -3.60 -5.42
N ALA A 17 21.23 -3.22 -5.47
CA ALA A 17 22.32 -4.12 -5.79
C ALA A 17 22.45 -5.24 -4.74
N LYS A 18 22.30 -4.90 -3.45
CA LYS A 18 22.29 -5.89 -2.35
C LYS A 18 21.10 -6.86 -2.47
N LEU A 19 19.89 -6.37 -2.70
CA LEU A 19 18.70 -7.21 -2.90
C LEU A 19 18.90 -8.22 -4.05
N ASN A 20 19.49 -7.78 -5.16
CA ASN A 20 19.82 -8.67 -6.28
C ASN A 20 20.89 -9.71 -5.94
N TYR A 21 21.90 -9.32 -5.16
CA TYR A 21 22.94 -10.23 -4.69
C TYR A 21 22.37 -11.29 -3.73
N ASP A 22 21.56 -10.86 -2.76
CA ASP A 22 20.88 -11.72 -1.79
C ASP A 22 19.98 -12.71 -2.53
N TYR A 23 19.17 -12.23 -3.49
CA TYR A 23 18.35 -13.09 -4.33
C TYR A 23 19.17 -14.20 -5.00
N LYS A 24 20.25 -13.85 -5.72
CA LYS A 24 21.09 -14.82 -6.42
C LYS A 24 21.76 -15.82 -5.47
N THR A 25 22.09 -15.39 -4.26
CA THR A 25 22.75 -16.24 -3.26
C THR A 25 21.76 -17.20 -2.61
N ILE A 26 20.62 -16.69 -2.15
CA ILE A 26 19.57 -17.47 -1.51
C ILE A 26 18.98 -18.47 -2.52
N GLN A 27 18.71 -18.03 -3.76
CA GLN A 27 18.08 -18.85 -4.81
C GLN A 27 18.85 -20.15 -5.09
N LYS A 28 20.19 -20.14 -4.98
CA LYS A 28 21.04 -21.32 -5.17
C LYS A 28 20.76 -22.42 -4.14
N ARG A 29 20.38 -22.04 -2.92
CA ARG A 29 20.17 -22.94 -1.78
C ARG A 29 18.71 -23.29 -1.53
N VAL A 30 17.76 -22.67 -2.25
CA VAL A 30 16.31 -22.94 -2.12
C VAL A 30 15.98 -24.43 -2.28
N LYS A 31 16.68 -25.15 -3.17
CA LYS A 31 16.45 -26.58 -3.38
C LYS A 31 16.94 -27.46 -2.22
N GLU A 32 17.90 -26.97 -1.44
CA GLU A 32 18.51 -27.68 -0.31
C GLU A 32 17.72 -27.42 0.98
N ASP A 33 17.35 -26.16 1.22
CA ASP A 33 16.59 -25.74 2.39
C ASP A 33 15.65 -24.56 2.05
N PRO A 34 14.43 -24.86 1.57
CA PRO A 34 13.43 -23.85 1.25
C PRO A 34 13.03 -22.99 2.46
N GLY A 35 13.09 -23.54 3.67
CA GLY A 35 12.70 -22.84 4.90
C GLY A 35 13.70 -21.76 5.25
N THR A 36 14.99 -22.10 5.30
CA THR A 36 16.07 -21.14 5.53
C THR A 36 16.13 -20.05 4.46
N ALA A 37 15.82 -20.40 3.20
CA ALA A 37 15.73 -19.42 2.12
C ALA A 37 14.59 -18.41 2.33
N GLY A 38 13.43 -18.88 2.84
CA GLY A 38 12.33 -18.01 3.26
C GLY A 38 12.78 -17.07 4.37
N ASP A 39 13.32 -17.60 5.45
CA ASP A 39 13.79 -16.85 6.62
C ASP A 39 14.82 -15.76 6.28
N GLN A 40 15.76 -16.07 5.38
CA GLN A 40 16.74 -15.09 4.90
C GLN A 40 16.09 -13.97 4.10
N ALA A 41 15.11 -14.28 3.25
CA ALA A 41 14.37 -13.26 2.52
C ALA A 41 13.56 -12.36 3.46
N GLU A 42 12.93 -12.93 4.49
CA GLU A 42 12.21 -12.18 5.53
C GLU A 42 13.14 -11.20 6.27
N GLU A 43 14.32 -11.68 6.70
CA GLU A 43 15.27 -10.85 7.45
C GLU A 43 15.89 -9.75 6.59
N THR A 44 16.18 -10.01 5.30
CA THR A 44 16.64 -8.96 4.38
C THR A 44 15.64 -7.81 4.29
N TRP A 45 14.35 -8.12 4.13
CA TRP A 45 13.30 -7.08 4.07
C TRP A 45 13.10 -6.37 5.41
N ALA A 46 13.12 -7.11 6.51
CA ALA A 46 13.04 -6.53 7.85
C ALA A 46 14.20 -5.55 8.10
N GLN A 47 15.42 -5.90 7.71
CA GLN A 47 16.59 -5.05 7.87
C GLN A 47 16.47 -3.75 7.05
N ILE A 48 16.01 -3.85 5.79
CA ILE A 48 15.75 -2.65 4.97
C ILE A 48 14.74 -1.74 5.68
N LEU A 49 13.63 -2.29 6.20
CA LEU A 49 12.65 -1.48 6.92
C LEU A 49 13.23 -0.86 8.21
N ARG A 50 14.11 -1.54 8.95
CA ARG A 50 14.79 -0.97 10.13
C ARG A 50 15.71 0.19 9.78
N GLU A 51 16.38 0.12 8.62
CA GLU A 51 17.30 1.17 8.16
C GLU A 51 16.57 2.37 7.55
N TRP A 52 15.41 2.15 6.94
CA TRP A 52 14.67 3.17 6.22
C TRP A 52 13.53 3.80 6.99
N LEU A 53 12.98 3.16 8.02
CA LEU A 53 11.99 3.77 8.90
C LEU A 53 12.68 4.59 10.00
N PRO A 54 12.00 5.60 10.60
CA PRO A 54 12.55 6.28 11.75
C PRO A 54 12.85 5.30 12.89
N ASN A 55 13.94 5.53 13.62
CA ASN A 55 14.47 4.62 14.63
C ASN A 55 13.51 4.23 15.77
N HIS A 56 12.42 4.97 15.93
CA HIS A 56 11.40 4.74 16.94
C HIS A 56 10.29 3.79 16.49
N PHE A 57 10.22 3.41 15.21
CA PHE A 57 9.41 2.28 14.77
C PHE A 57 10.08 0.96 15.17
N HIS A 58 9.27 -0.07 15.42
CA HIS A 58 9.80 -1.40 15.72
C HIS A 58 9.48 -2.35 14.57
N VAL A 59 10.52 -2.96 13.99
CA VAL A 59 10.37 -3.95 12.92
C VAL A 59 10.82 -5.32 13.43
N VAL A 60 9.88 -6.25 13.44
CA VAL A 60 10.03 -7.59 13.99
C VAL A 60 9.60 -8.63 12.96
N THR A 61 10.26 -9.77 12.95
CA THR A 61 9.94 -10.89 12.05
C THR A 61 9.09 -11.95 12.74
N LYS A 62 8.35 -12.75 11.97
CA LYS A 62 7.62 -13.95 12.42
C LYS A 62 6.66 -13.69 13.58
N GLY A 63 5.79 -12.70 13.42
CA GLY A 63 4.80 -12.29 14.41
C GLY A 63 3.39 -12.79 14.09
N ARG A 64 2.46 -12.64 15.03
CA ARG A 64 1.02 -12.73 14.77
C ARG A 64 0.34 -11.48 15.30
N VAL A 65 -0.67 -10.99 14.60
CA VAL A 65 -1.52 -9.88 15.06
C VAL A 65 -2.67 -10.43 15.90
N ILE A 66 -2.97 -9.79 17.02
CA ILE A 66 -4.10 -10.14 17.88
C ILE A 66 -5.10 -8.99 17.98
N GLY A 67 -6.38 -9.30 17.75
CA GLY A 67 -7.50 -8.40 17.99
C GLY A 67 -7.84 -8.28 19.47
N SER A 68 -8.62 -7.27 19.83
CA SER A 68 -9.13 -7.03 21.20
C SER A 68 -10.06 -8.14 21.69
N ASP A 69 -10.64 -8.93 20.78
CA ASP A 69 -11.43 -10.13 21.09
C ASP A 69 -10.57 -11.37 21.39
N GLY A 70 -9.24 -11.26 21.25
CA GLY A 70 -8.28 -12.34 21.45
C GLY A 70 -8.05 -13.23 20.22
N ALA A 71 -8.73 -12.97 19.09
CA ALA A 71 -8.47 -13.67 17.84
C ALA A 71 -7.07 -13.35 17.32
N ALA A 72 -6.40 -14.34 16.73
CA ALA A 72 -5.01 -14.21 16.29
C ALA A 72 -4.85 -14.53 14.80
N SER A 73 -4.04 -13.74 14.09
CA SER A 73 -3.76 -13.92 12.66
C SER A 73 -2.95 -15.17 12.38
N PRO A 74 -2.87 -15.62 11.11
CA PRO A 74 -1.74 -16.43 10.68
C PRO A 74 -0.40 -15.76 11.02
N GLN A 75 0.70 -16.51 10.97
CA GLN A 75 2.03 -15.92 11.08
C GLN A 75 2.25 -14.92 9.95
N CYS A 76 2.81 -13.78 10.33
CA CYS A 76 3.19 -12.67 9.48
C CYS A 76 4.72 -12.60 9.44
N ASP A 77 5.26 -12.46 8.23
CA ASP A 77 6.70 -12.53 7.99
C ASP A 77 7.42 -11.32 8.59
N VAL A 78 6.90 -10.11 8.34
CA VAL A 78 7.39 -8.86 8.95
C VAL A 78 6.23 -8.06 9.52
N VAL A 79 6.40 -7.55 10.73
CA VAL A 79 5.45 -6.65 11.39
C VAL A 79 6.18 -5.37 11.76
N VAL A 80 5.59 -4.23 11.38
CA VAL A 80 6.03 -2.90 11.77
C VAL A 80 5.07 -2.39 12.84
N LEU A 81 5.59 -2.01 13.99
CA LEU A 81 4.82 -1.50 15.13
C LEU A 81 5.03 0.00 15.29
N TRP A 82 3.98 0.67 15.75
CA TRP A 82 4.02 2.10 16.06
C TRP A 82 5.02 2.39 17.20
N PRO A 83 5.55 3.61 17.29
CA PRO A 83 6.49 4.01 18.35
C PRO A 83 5.91 3.96 19.76
N SER A 84 4.59 4.03 19.86
CA SER A 84 3.83 3.90 21.11
C SER A 84 3.72 2.45 21.60
N TYR A 85 4.25 1.47 20.88
CA TYR A 85 4.12 0.06 21.23
C TYR A 85 4.82 -0.27 22.55
N PRO A 86 4.18 -1.00 23.48
CA PRO A 86 4.79 -1.33 24.77
C PRO A 86 6.05 -2.19 24.59
N LYS A 87 7.20 -1.69 25.08
CA LYS A 87 8.49 -2.41 25.01
C LYS A 87 8.44 -3.83 25.57
N PHE A 88 7.65 -4.04 26.63
CA PHE A 88 7.47 -5.35 27.27
C PHE A 88 6.89 -6.41 26.33
N LEU A 89 6.18 -6.00 25.27
CA LEU A 89 5.49 -6.91 24.35
C LEU A 89 6.31 -7.22 23.08
N LEU A 90 7.45 -6.56 22.87
CA LEU A 90 8.23 -6.66 21.62
C LEU A 90 8.80 -8.07 21.37
N ASP A 91 9.11 -8.82 22.43
CA ASP A 91 9.69 -10.17 22.34
C ASP A 91 8.62 -11.28 22.31
N LYS A 92 7.33 -10.95 22.46
CA LYS A 92 6.24 -11.94 22.62
C LYS A 92 5.73 -12.54 21.33
N LYS A 93 6.07 -11.96 20.17
CA LYS A 93 5.61 -12.37 18.83
C LYS A 93 4.08 -12.36 18.64
N MET A 94 3.34 -11.79 19.58
CA MET A 94 1.89 -11.62 19.56
C MET A 94 1.59 -10.13 19.71
N TYR A 95 1.19 -9.49 18.62
CA TYR A 95 1.14 -8.04 18.53
C TYR A 95 -0.29 -7.49 18.46
N LEU A 96 -0.66 -6.69 19.46
CA LEU A 96 -1.93 -5.95 19.53
C LEU A 96 -2.22 -5.18 18.23
N ALA A 97 -3.38 -5.42 17.63
CA ALA A 97 -3.77 -4.87 16.33
C ALA A 97 -3.66 -3.34 16.26
N SER A 98 -4.11 -2.61 17.29
CA SER A 98 -4.00 -1.14 17.34
C SER A 98 -2.56 -0.60 17.43
N GLY A 99 -1.61 -1.44 17.81
CA GLY A 99 -0.19 -1.08 17.91
C GLY A 99 0.61 -1.40 16.65
N VAL A 100 -0.02 -2.04 15.66
CA VAL A 100 0.61 -2.38 14.37
C VAL A 100 0.47 -1.19 13.43
N ALA A 101 1.56 -0.85 12.74
CA ALA A 101 1.59 0.15 11.67
C ALA A 101 1.45 -0.54 10.29
N ALA A 102 2.14 -1.67 10.10
CA ALA A 102 2.02 -2.47 8.89
C ALA A 102 2.41 -3.94 9.11
N VAL A 103 1.94 -4.79 8.20
CA VAL A 103 2.28 -6.20 8.11
C VAL A 103 2.70 -6.52 6.68
N PHE A 104 3.75 -7.32 6.51
CA PHE A 104 4.21 -7.75 5.20
C PHE A 104 4.37 -9.27 5.11
N GLU A 105 3.91 -9.83 3.99
CA GLU A 105 4.29 -11.17 3.52
C GLU A 105 5.52 -11.03 2.62
N CYS A 106 6.56 -11.82 2.88
CA CYS A 106 7.80 -11.82 2.11
C CYS A 106 7.85 -13.03 1.17
N LYS A 107 8.41 -12.81 -0.03
CA LYS A 107 8.71 -13.87 -0.99
C LYS A 107 10.11 -13.68 -1.57
N LEU A 108 10.85 -14.77 -1.71
CA LEU A 108 12.06 -14.73 -2.52
C LEU A 108 11.68 -14.54 -3.99
N THR A 109 10.84 -15.44 -4.52
CA THR A 109 10.20 -15.30 -5.83
C THR A 109 8.69 -15.28 -5.66
N LEU A 110 8.05 -14.16 -6.00
CA LEU A 110 6.60 -14.09 -6.10
C LEU A 110 6.13 -14.91 -7.30
N ARG A 111 5.16 -15.77 -7.08
CA ARG A 111 4.52 -16.62 -8.09
C ARG A 111 3.02 -16.35 -8.07
N ARG A 112 2.35 -16.52 -9.20
CA ARG A 112 0.89 -16.31 -9.31
C ARG A 112 0.11 -17.13 -8.27
N GLN A 113 0.53 -18.37 -8.01
CA GLN A 113 -0.09 -19.23 -6.98
C GLN A 113 -0.02 -18.68 -5.55
N HIS A 114 0.91 -17.77 -5.25
CA HIS A 114 1.00 -17.16 -3.92
C HIS A 114 -0.12 -16.13 -3.69
N LEU A 115 -0.66 -15.54 -4.76
CA LEU A 115 -1.65 -14.45 -4.67
C LEU A 115 -2.91 -14.89 -3.94
N GLU A 116 -3.41 -16.11 -4.19
CA GLU A 116 -4.60 -16.62 -3.49
C GLU A 116 -4.42 -16.58 -1.96
N LYS A 117 -3.29 -17.08 -1.44
CA LYS A 117 -3.01 -17.07 0.00
C LYS A 117 -2.82 -15.64 0.52
N ILE A 118 -2.11 -14.79 -0.22
CA ILE A 118 -1.89 -13.38 0.14
C ILE A 118 -3.23 -12.65 0.32
N PHE A 119 -4.15 -12.78 -0.63
CA PHE A 119 -5.45 -12.12 -0.56
C PHE A 119 -6.34 -12.70 0.55
N LYS A 120 -6.31 -14.02 0.78
CA LYS A 120 -6.99 -14.63 1.93
C LYS A 120 -6.42 -14.13 3.27
N ASN A 121 -5.10 -13.98 3.38
CA ASN A 121 -4.44 -13.40 4.56
C ASN A 121 -4.85 -11.94 4.76
N SER A 122 -4.98 -11.16 3.68
CA SER A 122 -5.49 -9.79 3.74
C SER A 122 -6.89 -9.75 4.35
N VAL A 123 -7.82 -10.56 3.86
CA VAL A 123 -9.17 -10.66 4.44
C VAL A 123 -9.11 -11.04 5.92
N ALA A 124 -8.36 -12.11 6.27
CA ALA A 124 -8.26 -12.58 7.65
C ALA A 124 -7.73 -11.52 8.61
N LEU A 125 -6.68 -10.79 8.23
CA LEU A 125 -6.13 -9.69 9.03
C LEU A 125 -7.18 -8.58 9.26
N SER A 126 -8.12 -8.38 8.32
CA SER A 126 -9.14 -7.34 8.43
C SER A 126 -10.15 -7.73 9.48
N GLU A 127 -10.63 -8.97 9.40
CA GLU A 127 -11.61 -9.54 10.32
C GLU A 127 -11.08 -9.58 11.76
N ILE A 128 -9.80 -9.92 11.95
CA ILE A 128 -9.18 -9.93 13.30
C ILE A 128 -9.11 -8.53 13.92
N SER A 129 -8.97 -7.49 13.08
CA SER A 129 -8.91 -6.10 13.54
C SER A 129 -10.24 -5.35 13.45
N LYS A 130 -11.35 -6.09 13.28
CA LYS A 130 -12.66 -5.52 12.99
C LYS A 130 -13.18 -4.64 14.13
N GLY A 131 -13.00 -5.08 15.38
CA GLY A 131 -13.41 -4.30 16.55
C GLY A 131 -12.71 -2.94 16.62
N GLU A 132 -11.39 -2.92 16.42
CA GLU A 132 -10.59 -1.70 16.40
C GLU A 132 -10.96 -0.78 15.23
N TYR A 133 -11.22 -1.38 14.06
CA TYR A 133 -11.69 -0.66 12.87
C TYR A 133 -13.04 0.03 13.13
N GLU A 134 -14.03 -0.70 13.65
CA GLU A 134 -15.35 -0.17 13.97
C GLU A 134 -15.27 0.95 15.02
N ASP A 135 -14.41 0.79 16.03
CA ASP A 135 -14.16 1.82 17.03
C ASP A 135 -13.48 3.07 16.47
N ARG A 136 -12.54 2.92 15.53
CA ARG A 136 -11.92 4.05 14.83
C ARG A 136 -12.96 4.82 14.00
N LEU A 137 -13.78 4.10 13.23
CA LEU A 137 -14.83 4.68 12.40
C LEU A 137 -15.89 5.40 13.25
N ARG A 138 -16.38 4.74 14.30
CA ARG A 138 -17.39 5.28 15.22
C ARG A 138 -16.94 6.58 15.88
N ARG A 139 -15.67 6.66 16.31
CA ARG A 139 -15.12 7.89 16.93
C ARG A 139 -15.16 9.09 15.98
N LYS A 140 -14.84 8.92 14.69
CA LYS A 140 -14.92 9.99 13.69
C LYS A 140 -16.37 10.43 13.44
N LYS A 141 -17.29 9.48 13.31
CA LYS A 141 -18.73 9.76 13.13
C LYS A 141 -19.32 10.55 14.29
N ILE A 142 -19.04 10.16 15.54
CA ILE A 142 -19.53 10.86 16.74
C ILE A 142 -19.06 12.32 16.78
N LYS A 143 -17.84 12.59 16.31
CA LYS A 143 -17.29 13.96 16.24
C LYS A 143 -17.80 14.77 15.04
N GLY A 144 -18.54 14.15 14.13
CA GLY A 144 -18.96 14.78 12.87
C GLY A 144 -17.79 15.09 11.93
N GLU A 145 -16.67 14.39 12.09
CA GLU A 145 -15.49 14.57 11.23
C GLU A 145 -15.64 13.80 9.91
N ASN A 146 -14.84 14.17 8.88
CA ASN A 146 -14.72 13.34 7.67
C ASN A 146 -14.14 11.97 8.07
N PHE A 147 -14.85 10.90 7.75
CA PHE A 147 -14.52 9.51 8.10
C PHE A 147 -14.27 8.61 6.89
N PHE A 148 -14.21 9.18 5.69
CA PHE A 148 -14.12 8.39 4.45
C PHE A 148 -12.83 7.55 4.39
N TYR A 149 -11.71 8.07 4.91
CA TYR A 149 -10.48 7.28 5.02
C TYR A 149 -10.69 6.07 5.94
N GLU A 150 -11.24 6.30 7.14
CA GLU A 150 -11.52 5.25 8.11
C GLU A 150 -12.50 4.21 7.57
N LYS A 151 -13.41 4.59 6.67
CA LYS A 151 -14.39 3.69 6.05
C LYS A 151 -13.77 2.70 5.07
N TYR A 152 -12.73 3.09 4.33
CA TYR A 152 -12.17 2.27 3.25
C TYR A 152 -10.79 1.69 3.56
N HIS A 153 -10.17 2.09 4.67
CA HIS A 153 -8.89 1.56 5.11
C HIS A 153 -9.05 0.74 6.37
N ARG A 154 -8.24 -0.31 6.49
CA ARG A 154 -7.99 -1.02 7.75
C ARG A 154 -7.15 -0.18 8.70
N ILE A 155 -6.96 -0.67 9.94
CA ILE A 155 -6.26 0.09 10.99
C ILE A 155 -4.72 0.11 10.88
N PHE A 156 -4.15 -0.76 10.05
CA PHE A 156 -2.72 -0.83 9.72
C PHE A 156 -2.57 -1.23 8.25
N GLU A 157 -1.42 -1.07 7.62
CA GLU A 157 -1.26 -1.47 6.20
C GLU A 157 -0.92 -2.96 6.06
N PHE A 158 -1.37 -3.62 5.00
CA PHE A 158 -0.89 -4.97 4.63
C PHE A 158 -0.25 -4.98 3.25
N GLY A 159 0.94 -5.58 3.12
CA GLY A 159 1.61 -5.62 1.83
C GLY A 159 2.44 -6.86 1.57
N VAL A 160 3.05 -6.87 0.38
CA VAL A 160 3.90 -7.95 -0.11
C VAL A 160 5.26 -7.39 -0.50
N LEU A 161 6.33 -8.03 -0.03
CA LEU A 161 7.71 -7.70 -0.36
C LEU A 161 8.37 -8.90 -1.05
N ALA A 162 8.84 -8.71 -2.28
CA ALA A 162 9.44 -9.78 -3.06
C ALA A 162 10.74 -9.38 -3.75
N HIS A 163 11.73 -10.28 -3.74
CA HIS A 163 12.99 -10.03 -4.45
C HIS A 163 12.80 -10.13 -5.97
N SER A 164 11.99 -11.08 -6.42
CA SER A 164 11.70 -11.28 -7.83
C SER A 164 10.27 -11.70 -8.12
N TYR A 165 9.90 -11.64 -9.39
CA TYR A 165 8.76 -12.35 -9.97
C TYR A 165 9.23 -13.61 -10.73
N GLU A 166 8.34 -14.58 -10.91
CA GLU A 166 8.63 -15.84 -11.60
C GLU A 166 8.93 -15.71 -13.10
N LYS A 167 8.65 -14.54 -13.68
CA LYS A 167 8.97 -14.19 -15.07
C LYS A 167 10.04 -13.11 -15.13
N GLU A 168 10.78 -13.11 -16.24
CA GLU A 168 11.78 -12.09 -16.51
C GLU A 168 11.17 -10.67 -16.57
N PRO A 169 11.86 -9.65 -16.05
CA PRO A 169 11.38 -8.28 -16.07
C PRO A 169 11.10 -7.77 -17.48
N SER A 170 9.84 -7.41 -17.72
CA SER A 170 9.35 -6.82 -18.96
C SER A 170 8.01 -6.13 -18.72
N GLN A 171 7.60 -5.23 -19.62
CA GLN A 171 6.26 -4.62 -19.55
C GLN A 171 5.16 -5.69 -19.56
N ALA A 172 5.28 -6.73 -20.41
CA ALA A 172 4.32 -7.82 -20.48
C ALA A 172 4.19 -8.59 -19.14
N ALA A 173 5.30 -8.83 -18.44
CA ALA A 173 5.27 -9.49 -17.13
C ALA A 173 4.67 -8.57 -16.04
N VAL A 174 4.86 -7.25 -16.13
CA VAL A 174 4.23 -6.27 -15.23
C VAL A 174 2.72 -6.24 -15.45
N ASP A 175 2.27 -6.20 -16.70
CA ASP A 175 0.85 -6.20 -17.06
C ASP A 175 0.17 -7.50 -16.60
N GLU A 176 0.84 -8.64 -16.78
CA GLU A 176 0.35 -9.93 -16.32
C GLU A 176 0.20 -9.98 -14.80
N LEU A 177 1.22 -9.53 -14.04
CA LEU A 177 1.16 -9.50 -12.58
C LEU A 177 0.06 -8.53 -12.11
N SER A 178 -0.06 -7.37 -12.74
CA SER A 178 -1.13 -6.41 -12.44
C SER A 178 -2.51 -7.04 -12.64
N LYS A 179 -2.73 -7.72 -13.76
CA LYS A 179 -3.98 -8.44 -14.04
C LYS A 179 -4.23 -9.55 -13.01
N ALA A 180 -3.19 -10.29 -12.63
CA ALA A 180 -3.31 -11.35 -11.63
C ALA A 180 -3.69 -10.78 -10.25
N ILE A 181 -3.13 -9.64 -9.84
CA ILE A 181 -3.51 -8.92 -8.61
C ILE A 181 -5.00 -8.53 -8.68
N GLU A 182 -5.44 -7.91 -9.78
CA GLU A 182 -6.85 -7.51 -9.96
C GLU A 182 -7.82 -8.70 -9.96
N GLU A 183 -7.46 -9.83 -10.59
CA GLU A 183 -8.26 -11.05 -10.62
C GLU A 183 -8.46 -11.64 -9.21
N HIS A 184 -7.39 -11.72 -8.41
CA HIS A 184 -7.47 -12.24 -7.05
C HIS A 184 -8.16 -11.27 -6.10
N ASP A 185 -8.01 -9.96 -6.30
CA ASP A 185 -8.78 -8.94 -5.58
C ASP A 185 -10.28 -9.14 -5.81
N LYS A 186 -10.72 -9.22 -7.07
CA LYS A 186 -12.14 -9.45 -7.42
C LYS A 186 -12.67 -10.75 -6.81
N LEU A 187 -11.86 -11.80 -6.82
CA LEU A 187 -12.25 -13.11 -6.31
C LEU A 187 -12.44 -13.11 -4.79
N HIS A 188 -11.48 -12.56 -4.04
CA HIS A 188 -11.41 -12.72 -2.58
C HIS A 188 -11.87 -11.49 -1.78
N VAL A 189 -11.68 -10.28 -2.29
CA VAL A 189 -11.95 -9.03 -1.57
C VAL A 189 -13.42 -8.63 -1.77
N LYS A 190 -14.17 -8.53 -0.67
CA LYS A 190 -15.59 -8.15 -0.66
C LYS A 190 -15.87 -6.79 -0.03
N ASP A 191 -14.85 -6.14 0.51
CA ASP A 191 -14.89 -4.77 1.03
C ASP A 191 -13.51 -4.09 0.80
N PRO A 192 -13.44 -2.80 0.44
CA PRO A 192 -12.17 -2.07 0.30
C PRO A 192 -11.20 -2.20 1.48
N VAL A 193 -11.69 -2.40 2.71
CA VAL A 193 -10.84 -2.59 3.89
C VAL A 193 -10.05 -3.91 3.86
N HIS A 194 -10.46 -4.85 3.00
CA HIS A 194 -9.82 -6.16 2.81
C HIS A 194 -8.76 -6.17 1.71
N MET A 195 -8.61 -5.09 0.95
CA MET A 195 -7.59 -5.00 -0.11
C MET A 195 -6.18 -5.14 0.46
N VAL A 196 -5.28 -5.69 -0.35
CA VAL A 196 -3.84 -5.58 -0.09
C VAL A 196 -3.45 -4.14 -0.37
N ASP A 197 -2.64 -3.52 0.48
CA ASP A 197 -2.35 -2.10 0.39
C ASP A 197 -1.11 -1.78 -0.47
N LEU A 198 -0.11 -2.66 -0.43
CA LEU A 198 1.20 -2.45 -1.03
C LEU A 198 1.76 -3.74 -1.64
N PHE A 199 2.34 -3.67 -2.82
CA PHE A 199 3.25 -4.68 -3.35
C PHE A 199 4.56 -3.99 -3.72
N CYS A 200 5.68 -4.59 -3.36
CA CYS A 200 7.01 -4.26 -3.86
C CYS A 200 7.64 -5.53 -4.41
N VAL A 201 7.78 -5.60 -5.73
CA VAL A 201 8.52 -6.68 -6.39
C VAL A 201 9.76 -6.05 -6.99
N HIS A 202 10.90 -6.27 -6.32
CA HIS A 202 12.11 -5.48 -6.50
C HIS A 202 12.57 -5.34 -7.95
N ASN A 203 12.52 -6.41 -8.74
CA ASN A 203 12.91 -6.40 -10.16
C ASN A 203 11.79 -6.05 -11.15
N MET A 204 10.57 -5.73 -10.68
CA MET A 204 9.42 -5.46 -11.54
C MET A 204 8.86 -4.04 -11.33
N GLY A 205 8.50 -3.71 -10.10
CA GLY A 205 7.73 -2.52 -9.79
C GLY A 205 7.08 -2.57 -8.41
N SER A 206 6.29 -1.55 -8.12
CA SER A 206 5.48 -1.45 -6.92
C SER A 206 4.03 -1.17 -7.27
N TRP A 207 3.10 -1.76 -6.53
CA TRP A 207 1.68 -1.48 -6.63
C TRP A 207 1.17 -0.92 -5.32
N VAL A 208 0.27 0.05 -5.39
CA VAL A 208 -0.39 0.63 -4.21
C VAL A 208 -1.89 0.59 -4.42
N SER A 209 -2.64 0.19 -3.39
CA SER A 209 -4.09 0.32 -3.43
C SER A 209 -4.47 1.79 -3.38
N GLU A 210 -5.28 2.21 -4.33
CA GLU A 210 -5.94 3.51 -4.31
C GLU A 210 -7.42 3.30 -3.97
N LYS A 211 -7.92 4.15 -3.07
CA LYS A 211 -9.31 4.10 -2.64
C LYS A 211 -9.88 5.51 -2.70
N LEU A 212 -10.92 5.68 -3.48
CA LEU A 212 -11.61 6.94 -3.66
C LEU A 212 -13.02 6.75 -3.14
N GLY A 213 -13.40 7.53 -2.14
CA GLY A 213 -14.70 7.40 -1.51
C GLY A 213 -15.86 8.04 -2.29
N VAL A 214 -15.53 8.88 -3.28
CA VAL A 214 -16.51 9.55 -4.14
C VAL A 214 -16.05 9.51 -5.59
N THR A 215 -16.90 9.04 -6.50
CA THR A 215 -16.53 8.97 -7.91
C THR A 215 -16.89 10.29 -8.61
N PRO A 216 -15.95 10.98 -9.27
CA PRO A 216 -16.29 12.10 -10.13
C PRO A 216 -17.06 11.59 -11.36
N THR A 217 -18.20 12.19 -11.64
CA THR A 217 -19.05 11.94 -12.80
C THR A 217 -19.11 13.19 -13.65
N VAL A 218 -18.76 13.08 -14.93
CA VAL A 218 -18.89 14.19 -15.87
C VAL A 218 -20.36 14.32 -16.26
N ILE A 219 -20.95 15.47 -16.01
CA ILE A 219 -22.27 15.84 -16.52
C ILE A 219 -22.04 16.64 -17.80
N GLU A 220 -22.51 16.08 -18.92
CA GLU A 220 -22.58 16.81 -20.18
C GLU A 220 -23.60 17.94 -20.06
N THR A 221 -23.15 19.17 -20.28
CA THR A 221 -23.99 20.35 -20.37
C THR A 221 -24.37 20.62 -21.82
N GLU A 222 -25.40 21.42 -22.07
CA GLU A 222 -25.81 21.76 -23.44
C GLU A 222 -24.69 22.46 -24.22
N LYS A 223 -24.79 22.42 -25.56
CA LYS A 223 -23.73 22.89 -26.49
C LYS A 223 -23.27 24.31 -26.13
N ASN A 224 -21.98 24.42 -25.79
CA ASN A 224 -21.20 25.62 -25.41
C ASN A 224 -20.98 25.88 -23.91
N GLU A 225 -21.37 24.97 -23.02
CA GLU A 225 -20.94 25.01 -21.61
C GLU A 225 -19.80 24.02 -21.34
N PHE A 226 -18.88 24.39 -20.44
CA PHE A 226 -17.85 23.47 -19.95
C PHE A 226 -18.51 22.31 -19.21
N ALA A 227 -18.06 21.08 -19.47
CA ALA A 227 -18.57 19.90 -18.78
C ALA A 227 -18.40 20.07 -17.26
N ARG A 228 -19.48 19.82 -16.50
CA ARG A 228 -19.48 19.95 -15.05
C ARG A 228 -19.07 18.62 -14.41
N ILE A 229 -18.21 18.65 -13.40
CA ILE A 229 -17.91 17.47 -12.58
C ILE A 229 -18.87 17.45 -11.40
N ASP A 230 -19.63 16.36 -11.27
CA ASP A 230 -20.41 16.02 -10.08
C ASP A 230 -19.70 14.88 -9.34
N TYR A 231 -20.05 14.64 -8.07
CA TYR A 231 -19.43 13.61 -7.25
C TYR A 231 -20.50 12.69 -6.68
N ALA A 232 -20.48 11.43 -7.12
CA ALA A 232 -21.34 10.38 -6.60
C ALA A 232 -20.68 9.71 -5.38
N PRO A 233 -21.45 9.29 -4.36
CA PRO A 233 -20.96 8.58 -3.17
C PRO A 233 -20.68 7.10 -3.48
N ILE A 234 -20.11 6.85 -4.65
CA ILE A 234 -19.75 5.54 -5.14
C ILE A 234 -18.26 5.42 -4.91
N ALA A 235 -17.85 4.45 -4.10
CA ALA A 235 -16.44 4.21 -3.90
C ALA A 235 -15.85 3.52 -5.12
N THR A 236 -14.65 3.93 -5.50
CA THR A 236 -13.85 3.24 -6.50
C THR A 236 -12.52 2.85 -5.90
N THR A 237 -12.04 1.67 -6.25
CA THR A 237 -10.68 1.24 -5.91
C THR A 237 -9.93 0.77 -7.14
N ASN A 238 -8.61 0.86 -7.09
CA ASN A 238 -7.72 0.27 -8.09
C ASN A 238 -6.37 -0.11 -7.44
N TYR A 239 -5.51 -0.77 -8.20
CA TYR A 239 -4.09 -0.87 -7.88
C TYR A 239 -3.32 -0.02 -8.87
N HIS A 240 -2.60 0.96 -8.34
CA HIS A 240 -1.78 1.84 -9.15
C HIS A 240 -0.39 1.22 -9.30
N CYS A 241 -0.01 0.90 -10.54
CA CYS A 241 1.26 0.25 -10.86
C CYS A 241 2.33 1.29 -11.19
N LEU A 242 3.49 1.15 -10.55
CA LEU A 242 4.68 1.94 -10.78
C LEU A 242 5.83 1.00 -11.16
N SER A 243 6.28 1.10 -12.40
CA SER A 243 7.35 0.27 -12.94
C SER A 243 8.28 1.09 -13.83
N VAL A 244 9.54 0.68 -13.93
CA VAL A 244 10.53 1.30 -14.83
C VAL A 244 10.07 1.22 -16.29
N PHE A 245 9.32 0.17 -16.64
CA PHE A 245 8.83 -0.07 -17.99
C PHE A 245 7.73 0.91 -18.41
N SER A 246 7.08 1.58 -17.45
CA SER A 246 6.06 2.59 -17.71
C SER A 246 6.64 3.93 -18.17
N TRP A 247 7.97 4.11 -18.12
CA TRP A 247 8.64 5.36 -18.44
C TRP A 247 9.50 5.24 -19.69
N GLY A 248 9.49 6.29 -20.52
CA GLY A 248 10.36 6.39 -21.69
C GLY A 248 11.85 6.36 -21.32
N GLU A 249 12.67 5.78 -22.19
CA GLU A 249 14.13 5.77 -22.06
C GLU A 249 14.70 7.19 -22.01
N GLY A 250 15.73 7.39 -21.18
CA GLY A 250 16.40 8.69 -21.01
C GLY A 250 15.58 9.76 -20.27
N THR A 251 14.43 9.41 -19.68
CA THR A 251 13.65 10.35 -18.85
C THR A 251 14.16 10.36 -17.41
N GLY A 252 14.22 11.53 -16.76
CA GLY A 252 14.58 11.62 -15.33
C GLY A 252 13.63 10.82 -14.41
N HIS A 253 12.39 10.58 -14.86
CA HIS A 253 11.48 9.66 -14.18
C HIS A 253 12.01 8.23 -14.16
N ARG A 254 12.46 7.74 -15.31
CA ARG A 254 13.04 6.39 -15.43
C ARG A 254 14.36 6.28 -14.67
N GLU A 255 15.24 7.27 -14.77
CA GLU A 255 16.57 7.22 -14.15
C GLU A 255 16.52 7.19 -12.61
N ASN A 256 15.60 7.95 -12.01
CA ASN A 256 15.43 8.00 -10.56
C ASN A 256 14.56 6.86 -10.01
N PHE A 257 13.89 6.08 -10.86
CA PHE A 257 12.94 5.08 -10.42
C PHE A 257 13.62 3.80 -9.91
N SER A 258 13.11 3.28 -8.80
CA SER A 258 13.26 1.88 -8.43
C SER A 258 11.99 1.38 -7.74
N ALA A 259 11.71 0.08 -7.83
CA ALA A 259 10.55 -0.51 -7.15
C ALA A 259 10.61 -0.27 -5.63
N LEU A 260 11.79 -0.40 -5.02
CA LEU A 260 12.02 -0.13 -3.61
C LEU A 260 11.79 1.34 -3.26
N GLY A 261 12.36 2.27 -4.04
CA GLY A 261 12.17 3.70 -3.82
C GLY A 261 10.71 4.12 -3.91
N SER A 262 10.01 3.61 -4.92
CA SER A 262 8.57 3.80 -5.07
C SER A 262 7.78 3.24 -3.88
N PHE A 263 8.10 2.01 -3.44
CA PHE A 263 7.51 1.42 -2.25
C PHE A 263 7.73 2.28 -1.00
N ILE A 264 8.97 2.73 -0.74
CA ILE A 264 9.30 3.55 0.44
C ILE A 264 8.48 4.84 0.44
N SER A 265 8.43 5.57 -0.68
CA SER A 265 7.63 6.79 -0.80
C SER A 265 6.14 6.54 -0.50
N ARG A 266 5.57 5.48 -1.08
CA ARG A 266 4.16 5.12 -0.91
C ARG A 266 3.86 4.62 0.50
N PHE A 267 4.78 3.89 1.12
CA PHE A 267 4.64 3.41 2.48
C PHE A 267 4.69 4.56 3.48
N TYR A 268 5.66 5.47 3.34
CA TYR A 268 5.72 6.70 4.15
C TYR A 268 4.46 7.56 4.01
N ARG A 269 3.90 7.67 2.80
CA ARG A 269 2.65 8.39 2.54
C ARG A 269 1.45 7.78 3.24
N LYS A 270 1.41 6.45 3.34
CA LYS A 270 0.37 5.72 4.09
C LYS A 270 0.55 5.91 5.60
N LEU A 271 1.77 5.76 6.12
CA LEU A 271 2.06 5.99 7.53
C LEU A 271 1.75 7.44 7.96
N SER A 272 2.01 8.41 7.09
CA SER A 272 1.76 9.83 7.38
C SER A 272 0.27 10.20 7.48
N ARG A 273 -0.65 9.26 7.23
CA ARG A 273 -2.09 9.45 7.51
C ARG A 273 -2.43 9.27 8.98
N VAL A 274 -1.58 8.59 9.73
CA VAL A 274 -1.73 8.35 11.16
C VAL A 274 -0.67 9.12 11.96
N ASP A 275 0.55 9.24 11.42
CA ASP A 275 1.65 9.97 12.03
C ASP A 275 2.05 11.18 11.17
N ASP A 276 1.49 12.35 11.50
CA ASP A 276 1.71 13.60 10.78
C ASP A 276 3.19 14.03 10.75
N THR A 277 4.03 13.52 11.66
CA THR A 277 5.48 13.83 11.68
C THR A 277 6.21 13.32 10.44
N LEU A 278 5.63 12.33 9.74
CA LEU A 278 6.18 11.76 8.52
C LEU A 278 5.81 12.54 7.24
N GLY A 279 4.92 13.53 7.34
CA GLY A 279 4.36 14.21 6.15
C GLY A 279 5.42 14.90 5.29
N LEU A 280 6.37 15.61 5.90
CA LEU A 280 7.41 16.34 5.17
C LEU A 280 8.38 15.40 4.44
N ILE A 281 8.86 14.36 5.11
CA ILE A 281 9.80 13.39 4.52
C ILE A 281 9.10 12.52 3.47
N SER A 282 7.83 12.15 3.69
CA SER A 282 7.01 11.48 2.68
C SER A 282 6.90 12.30 1.38
N ASN A 283 6.57 13.59 1.50
CA ASN A 283 6.48 14.49 0.35
C ASN A 283 7.82 14.65 -0.38
N TYR A 284 8.93 14.63 0.35
CA TYR A 284 10.27 14.66 -0.25
C TYR A 284 10.54 13.39 -1.06
N TYR A 285 10.26 12.20 -0.49
CA TYR A 285 10.44 10.92 -1.19
C TYR A 285 9.60 10.81 -2.45
N ILE A 286 8.34 11.25 -2.42
CA ILE A 286 7.46 11.25 -3.62
C ILE A 286 8.07 12.09 -4.75
N LYS A 287 8.63 13.27 -4.42
CA LYS A 287 9.24 14.17 -5.41
C LYS A 287 10.59 13.65 -5.92
N ALA A 288 11.43 13.13 -5.03
CA ALA A 288 12.80 12.74 -5.34
C ALA A 288 12.91 11.38 -6.06
N LEU A 289 12.04 10.42 -5.74
CA LEU A 289 12.14 9.03 -6.21
C LEU A 289 11.28 8.73 -7.44
N SER A 290 10.88 9.78 -8.17
CA SER A 290 10.13 9.69 -9.43
C SER A 290 8.96 8.71 -9.36
N THR A 291 8.18 8.81 -8.28
CA THR A 291 7.05 7.89 -8.06
C THR A 291 5.82 8.24 -8.88
N GLY A 292 5.89 9.33 -9.68
CA GLY A 292 5.02 9.70 -10.80
C GLY A 292 3.50 9.61 -10.60
N ALA A 293 2.77 9.94 -11.67
CA ALA A 293 1.45 9.39 -11.91
C ALA A 293 1.65 8.21 -12.87
N GLY A 294 1.66 6.99 -12.33
CA GLY A 294 1.75 5.77 -13.11
C GLY A 294 0.44 5.46 -13.85
N GLY A 295 0.40 4.33 -14.55
CA GLY A 295 -0.82 3.88 -15.20
C GLY A 295 -1.83 3.42 -14.15
N GLY A 296 -3.00 4.07 -14.11
CA GLY A 296 -4.12 3.60 -13.29
C GLY A 296 -4.66 2.28 -13.85
N GLY A 297 -4.66 1.23 -13.03
CA GLY A 297 -5.30 -0.04 -13.35
C GLY A 297 -6.82 0.08 -13.49
N ALA A 298 -7.49 -1.03 -13.82
CA ALA A 298 -8.95 -1.00 -13.98
C ALA A 298 -9.62 -0.63 -12.65
N ARG A 299 -10.47 0.42 -12.68
CA ARG A 299 -11.24 0.84 -11.51
C ARG A 299 -12.34 -0.18 -11.20
N ARG A 300 -12.40 -0.64 -9.95
CA ARG A 300 -13.50 -1.42 -9.39
C ARG A 300 -14.48 -0.47 -8.69
N LEU A 301 -15.73 -0.47 -9.13
CA LEU A 301 -16.81 0.25 -8.45
C LEU A 301 -17.38 -0.62 -7.33
N TRP A 302 -17.70 0.01 -6.20
CA TRP A 302 -18.35 -0.62 -5.06
C TRP A 302 -19.79 -0.13 -4.95
N GLU A 303 -20.73 -1.07 -4.85
CA GLU A 303 -22.17 -0.77 -4.77
C GLU A 303 -22.56 -0.07 -3.46
N TYR A 304 -23.76 0.50 -3.47
CA TYR A 304 -24.28 1.38 -2.42
C TYR A 304 -24.39 0.69 -1.06
N GLY A 305 -23.57 1.11 -0.10
CA GLY A 305 -23.68 0.70 1.31
C GLY A 305 -24.59 1.61 2.13
N PRO A 306 -25.04 1.20 3.33
CA PRO A 306 -25.93 1.98 4.20
C PRO A 306 -25.35 3.33 4.65
N ASP A 307 -24.02 3.46 4.69
CA ASP A 307 -23.31 4.69 5.06
C ASP A 307 -23.35 5.78 3.97
N ASN A 308 -23.82 5.47 2.76
CA ASN A 308 -23.74 6.38 1.62
C ASN A 308 -24.58 7.65 1.80
N ALA A 309 -25.69 7.58 2.52
CA ALA A 309 -26.51 8.76 2.82
C ALA A 309 -25.80 9.74 3.78
N GLU A 310 -25.03 9.22 4.74
CA GLU A 310 -24.22 10.02 5.66
C GLU A 310 -23.03 10.66 4.92
N MET A 311 -22.36 9.88 4.07
CA MET A 311 -21.30 10.36 3.19
C MET A 311 -21.79 11.44 2.21
N LEU A 312 -22.97 11.27 1.61
CA LEU A 312 -23.62 12.29 0.77
C LEU A 312 -23.85 13.60 1.50
N LYS A 313 -24.30 13.56 2.75
CA LYS A 313 -24.49 14.78 3.56
C LYS A 313 -23.17 15.49 3.82
N LEU A 314 -22.10 14.74 4.14
CA LEU A 314 -20.76 15.32 4.33
C LEU A 314 -20.24 15.99 3.05
N ILE A 315 -20.47 15.37 1.90
CA ILE A 315 -20.16 15.93 0.58
C ILE A 315 -20.93 17.24 0.35
N GLN A 316 -22.26 17.21 0.49
CA GLN A 316 -23.12 18.35 0.20
C GLN A 316 -22.81 19.56 1.09
N ASN A 317 -22.53 19.33 2.38
CA ASN A 317 -22.18 20.39 3.32
C ASN A 317 -20.85 21.09 2.99
N ARG A 318 -19.94 20.44 2.23
CA ARG A 318 -18.64 21.00 1.84
C ARG A 318 -18.60 21.64 0.46
N ARG A 319 -19.64 21.47 -0.38
CA ARG A 319 -19.71 22.07 -1.73
C ARG A 319 -19.75 23.60 -1.77
N GLY A 320 -19.87 24.27 -0.62
CA GLY A 320 -19.71 25.72 -0.49
C GLY A 320 -18.24 26.19 -0.38
N LEU A 321 -17.25 25.28 -0.41
CA LEU A 321 -15.81 25.55 -0.29
C LEU A 321 -15.09 25.26 -1.63
N ASP A 322 -13.88 25.80 -1.83
CA ASP A 322 -13.04 25.63 -3.05
C ASP A 322 -13.03 24.15 -3.53
N GLU A 323 -13.41 23.91 -4.79
CA GLU A 323 -13.52 22.57 -5.39
C GLU A 323 -12.21 21.75 -5.29
N ARG A 324 -11.05 22.41 -5.19
CA ARG A 324 -9.75 21.74 -4.99
C ARG A 324 -9.61 21.11 -3.61
N VAL A 325 -10.11 21.79 -2.56
CA VAL A 325 -10.11 21.28 -1.18
C VAL A 325 -11.02 20.06 -1.07
N PHE A 326 -12.13 20.09 -1.81
CA PHE A 326 -13.06 18.97 -1.88
C PHE A 326 -12.39 17.71 -2.48
N TYR A 327 -11.67 17.84 -3.59
CA TYR A 327 -11.01 16.70 -4.24
C TYR A 327 -9.99 16.00 -3.30
N GLU A 328 -9.15 16.76 -2.60
CA GLU A 328 -8.14 16.20 -1.67
C GLU A 328 -8.75 15.52 -0.42
N ASP A 329 -9.92 15.99 0.04
CA ASP A 329 -10.62 15.46 1.22
C ASP A 329 -11.26 14.08 0.98
N PHE A 330 -11.62 13.76 -0.27
CA PHE A 330 -12.38 12.54 -0.60
C PHE A 330 -11.59 11.54 -1.44
N ILE A 331 -10.40 11.92 -1.93
CA ILE A 331 -9.49 10.97 -2.52
C ILE A 331 -8.45 10.55 -1.51
N PHE A 332 -8.54 9.29 -1.12
CA PHE A 332 -7.51 8.61 -0.34
C PHE A 332 -6.48 8.12 -1.34
N LEU A 333 -5.87 9.11 -1.97
CA LEU A 333 -4.82 8.97 -2.95
C LEU A 333 -3.75 8.07 -2.34
N GLY A 334 -3.45 6.98 -3.04
CA GLY A 334 -2.11 6.42 -3.06
C GLY A 334 -1.10 7.33 -3.78
N PHE A 335 -1.41 8.62 -3.99
CA PHE A 335 -0.60 9.64 -4.67
C PHE A 335 0.10 10.60 -3.70
#